data_AF-A0A538AUZ1-F1
#
_entry.id   AF-A0A538AUZ1-F1
#
_cell.length_a   1.000
_cell.length_b   1.000
_cell.length_c   1.000
_cell.angle_alpha   90.00
_cell.angle_beta   90.00
_cell.angle_gamma   90.00
#
_symmetry.space_group_name_H-M   'P 1'
#
loop_
_entity.id
_entity.type
_entity.pdbx_description
1 polymer ?
#
loop_
_entity_poly.entity_id
_entity_poly.type
_entity_poly.pdbx_seq_one_letter_code
_entity_poly.pdbx_strand_id
1 'polypeptide(L)'
;MAVALIIVIGVLVVGGTIVFGYAGHLGFQYSTEDPFDLLSLPFDLFRRGDGRGVENVVWGQRDGLDIKAFEYWYYEDSSDAEGHTSRDYTHFSCTVVPTVVSCPHTSIAPEGVFSRLGRALGFHDIEFESEEFNKAMKVNSADPKFATYLVDARMMQWLLDNKGWHFELCDRWLLAYRSRTKPKLIWGVIEAAREFHQHIPKVIEETYREGS
;
A
#
# COMPACT_ATOMS: atom_id res chain seq x y z
N MET A 1 -25.51 -15.22 -4.43
CA MET A 1 -24.89 -15.30 -3.10
C MET A 1 -25.07 -13.95 -2.44
N ALA A 2 -25.70 -13.89 -1.28
CA ALA A 2 -25.95 -12.63 -0.58
C ALA A 2 -24.69 -12.26 0.19
N VAL A 3 -24.02 -11.18 -0.20
CA VAL A 3 -22.95 -10.57 0.60
C VAL A 3 -23.64 -9.92 1.80
N ALA A 4 -23.40 -10.46 2.99
CA ALA A 4 -23.98 -9.91 4.22
C ALA A 4 -23.26 -8.59 4.56
N LEU A 5 -23.83 -7.48 4.11
CA LEU A 5 -23.40 -6.14 4.52
C LEU A 5 -23.87 -5.92 5.97
N ILE A 6 -22.99 -6.21 6.95
CA ILE A 6 -23.29 -5.93 8.36
C ILE A 6 -22.96 -4.47 8.63
N ILE A 7 -23.99 -3.61 8.63
CA ILE A 7 -23.89 -2.25 9.14
C ILE A 7 -23.86 -2.33 10.69
N VAL A 8 -22.67 -2.42 11.27
CA VAL A 8 -22.50 -2.38 12.74
C VAL A 8 -22.59 -0.93 13.20
N ILE A 9 -23.80 -0.45 13.50
CA ILE A 9 -23.98 0.70 14.38
C ILE A 9 -23.84 0.19 15.81
N GLY A 10 -22.67 0.41 16.42
CA GLY A 10 -22.45 0.15 17.83
C GLY A 10 -21.61 -1.09 18.12
N VAL A 11 -20.60 -0.86 18.97
CA VAL A 11 -19.57 -1.78 19.45
C VAL A 11 -19.99 -3.25 19.51
N LEU A 12 -19.38 -4.08 18.64
CA LEU A 12 -19.37 -5.53 18.78
C LEU A 12 -17.92 -5.98 19.02
N VAL A 13 -17.66 -6.51 20.21
CA VAL A 13 -16.37 -7.13 20.57
C VAL A 13 -16.51 -8.63 20.37
N VAL A 14 -15.79 -9.19 19.40
CA VAL A 14 -15.47 -10.61 19.35
C VAL A 14 -14.01 -10.75 18.96
N GLY A 15 -13.20 -11.37 19.81
CA GLY A 15 -11.84 -11.81 19.43
C GLY A 15 -10.68 -10.81 19.55
N GLY A 16 -10.71 -9.86 20.49
CA GLY A 16 -9.47 -9.24 20.99
C GLY A 16 -8.85 -8.08 20.19
N THR A 17 -9.54 -7.52 19.19
CA THR A 17 -9.03 -6.40 18.40
C THR A 17 -9.95 -5.18 18.47
N ILE A 18 -9.56 -4.17 19.25
CA ILE A 18 -10.22 -2.86 19.29
C ILE A 18 -9.75 -2.06 18.06
N VAL A 19 -10.44 -2.23 16.93
CA VAL A 19 -10.34 -1.33 15.77
C VAL A 19 -11.65 -0.53 15.57
N PHE A 20 -12.76 -1.00 16.13
CA PHE A 20 -14.07 -0.72 15.52
C PHE A 20 -14.98 0.30 16.24
N GLY A 21 -14.53 0.94 17.32
CA GLY A 21 -15.28 2.04 17.95
C GLY A 21 -15.18 3.38 17.20
N TYR A 22 -14.11 3.59 16.44
CA TYR A 22 -13.76 4.89 15.87
C TYR A 22 -14.16 5.05 14.40
N ALA A 23 -14.16 3.97 13.61
CA ALA A 23 -14.51 4.00 12.18
C ALA A 23 -15.94 4.51 11.93
N GLY A 24 -16.92 4.03 12.70
CA GLY A 24 -18.32 4.44 12.56
C GLY A 24 -18.57 5.94 12.83
N HIS A 25 -17.79 6.56 13.73
CA HIS A 25 -17.88 8.00 13.98
C HIS A 25 -17.29 8.85 12.84
N LEU A 26 -16.45 8.26 11.99
CA LEU A 26 -15.80 8.92 10.86
C LEU A 26 -16.43 8.53 9.51
N GLY A 27 -17.56 7.81 9.51
CA GLY A 27 -18.25 7.38 8.29
C GLY A 27 -17.60 6.20 7.56
N PHE A 28 -16.67 5.48 8.20
CA PHE A 28 -16.06 4.28 7.63
C PHE A 28 -16.91 3.03 7.93
N GLN A 29 -16.98 2.15 6.94
CA GLN A 29 -17.59 0.83 6.98
C GLN A 29 -16.51 -0.25 7.16
N TYR A 30 -16.94 -1.48 7.52
CA TYR A 30 -16.03 -2.57 7.87
C TYR A 30 -16.54 -3.95 7.43
N SER A 31 -15.61 -4.83 7.09
CA SER A 31 -15.81 -6.25 6.80
C SER A 31 -14.59 -7.05 7.27
N THR A 32 -14.81 -8.25 7.84
CA THR A 32 -13.70 -9.19 8.12
C THR A 32 -13.13 -9.80 6.84
N GLU A 33 -13.94 -9.88 5.79
CA GLU A 33 -13.57 -10.40 4.47
C GLU A 33 -13.25 -9.27 3.49
N ASP A 34 -12.81 -9.63 2.28
CA ASP A 34 -12.56 -8.72 1.16
C ASP A 34 -13.76 -8.61 0.21
N PRO A 35 -14.68 -7.64 0.41
CA PRO A 35 -15.83 -7.47 -0.47
C PRO A 35 -15.49 -6.78 -1.79
N PHE A 36 -14.24 -6.34 -2.00
CA PHE A 36 -13.83 -5.55 -3.16
C PHE A 36 -12.88 -6.28 -4.10
N ASP A 37 -12.53 -7.53 -3.78
CA ASP A 37 -11.53 -8.30 -4.54
C ASP A 37 -10.21 -7.52 -4.69
N LEU A 38 -9.72 -6.95 -3.59
CA LEU A 38 -8.51 -6.11 -3.52
C LEU A 38 -7.26 -6.84 -4.03
N LEU A 39 -7.21 -8.17 -3.89
CA LEU A 39 -6.11 -8.99 -4.41
C LEU A 39 -6.02 -8.99 -5.94
N SER A 40 -7.09 -8.62 -6.66
CA SER A 40 -7.06 -8.48 -8.12
C SER A 40 -6.29 -7.25 -8.60
N LEU A 41 -5.98 -6.31 -7.71
CA LEU A 41 -5.23 -5.10 -8.06
C LEU A 41 -3.77 -5.44 -8.45
N PRO A 42 -3.18 -4.71 -9.41
CA PRO A 42 -1.94 -5.12 -10.09
C PRO A 42 -0.64 -4.85 -9.32
N PHE A 43 -0.68 -4.85 -7.99
CA PHE A 43 0.46 -4.57 -7.12
C PHE A 43 1.41 -5.77 -6.96
N ASP A 44 2.71 -5.50 -6.89
CA ASP A 44 3.76 -6.50 -6.68
C ASP A 44 3.64 -7.17 -5.31
N LEU A 45 3.28 -6.41 -4.27
CA LEU A 45 3.01 -6.98 -2.95
C LEU A 45 2.01 -8.15 -3.01
N PHE A 46 0.96 -8.04 -3.83
CA PHE A 46 -0.11 -9.04 -3.93
C PHE A 46 0.28 -10.27 -4.76
N ARG A 47 1.40 -10.21 -5.47
CA ARG A 47 1.97 -11.35 -6.20
C ARG A 47 2.88 -12.22 -5.31
N ARG A 48 3.10 -11.86 -4.04
CA ARG A 48 4.01 -12.58 -3.13
C ARG A 48 3.41 -13.80 -2.44
N GLY A 49 4.30 -14.74 -2.12
CA GLY A 49 4.01 -15.95 -1.37
C GLY A 49 3.40 -17.07 -2.22
N ASP A 50 3.32 -18.25 -1.62
CA ASP A 50 2.68 -19.44 -2.19
C ASP A 50 1.16 -19.38 -1.96
N GLY A 51 0.73 -18.82 -0.83
CA GLY A 51 -0.66 -18.44 -0.55
C GLY A 51 -0.74 -17.09 0.13
N ARG A 52 -1.87 -16.39 -0.07
CA ARG A 52 -2.06 -15.00 0.37
C ARG A 52 -3.54 -14.68 0.62
N GLY A 53 -3.80 -13.62 1.36
CA GLY A 53 -5.16 -13.21 1.72
C GLY A 53 -5.25 -11.75 2.15
N VAL A 54 -6.47 -11.22 2.07
CA VAL A 54 -6.87 -9.92 2.61
C VAL A 54 -7.94 -10.13 3.66
N GLU A 55 -7.81 -9.44 4.78
CA GLU A 55 -8.75 -9.48 5.90
C GLU A 55 -8.90 -8.08 6.53
N ASN A 56 -9.91 -7.93 7.39
CA ASN A 56 -10.11 -6.72 8.19
C ASN A 56 -10.22 -5.43 7.35
N VAL A 57 -11.05 -5.45 6.31
CA VAL A 57 -11.22 -4.35 5.36
C VAL A 57 -12.09 -3.24 5.94
N VAL A 58 -11.56 -2.03 5.96
CA VAL A 58 -12.21 -0.77 6.35
C VAL A 58 -12.27 0.15 5.14
N TRP A 59 -13.42 0.72 4.82
CA TRP A 59 -13.55 1.64 3.68
C TRP A 59 -14.48 2.82 3.96
N GLY A 60 -14.22 3.93 3.28
CA GLY A 60 -14.96 5.17 3.47
C GLY A 60 -14.28 6.33 2.74
N GLN A 61 -14.70 7.55 3.03
CA GLN A 61 -14.10 8.76 2.45
C GLN A 61 -13.40 9.60 3.51
N ARG A 62 -12.26 10.17 3.13
CA ARG A 62 -11.53 11.16 3.93
C ARG A 62 -11.05 12.28 3.03
N ASP A 63 -11.46 13.51 3.31
CA ASP A 63 -11.12 14.70 2.51
C ASP A 63 -11.44 14.53 1.00
N GLY A 64 -12.52 13.81 0.69
CA GLY A 64 -12.94 13.52 -0.69
C GLY A 64 -12.20 12.36 -1.38
N LEU A 65 -11.24 11.72 -0.72
CA LEU A 65 -10.52 10.54 -1.22
C LEU A 65 -11.25 9.26 -0.79
N ASP A 66 -11.54 8.38 -1.73
CA ASP A 66 -12.05 7.04 -1.45
C ASP A 66 -10.92 6.15 -0.92
N ILE A 67 -11.06 5.66 0.31
CA ILE A 67 -10.03 4.92 1.02
C ILE A 67 -10.52 3.50 1.28
N LYS A 68 -9.64 2.51 1.04
CA LYS A 68 -9.80 1.13 1.50
C LYS A 68 -8.55 0.69 2.22
N ALA A 69 -8.63 0.53 3.54
CA ALA A 69 -7.55 0.04 4.39
C ALA A 69 -7.83 -1.41 4.82
N PHE A 70 -6.82 -2.24 4.93
CA PHE A 70 -6.96 -3.67 5.17
C PHE A 70 -5.68 -4.27 5.71
N GLU A 71 -5.78 -5.50 6.20
CA GLU A 71 -4.63 -6.34 6.50
C GLU A 71 -4.39 -7.31 5.35
N TYR A 72 -3.13 -7.39 4.91
CA TYR A 72 -2.69 -8.32 3.89
C TYR A 72 -1.72 -9.31 4.51
N TRP A 73 -1.81 -10.58 4.12
CA TRP A 73 -0.84 -11.59 4.51
C TRP A 73 -0.47 -12.48 3.34
N TYR A 74 0.75 -13.02 3.39
CA TYR A 74 1.17 -14.14 2.56
C TYR A 74 2.03 -15.10 3.37
N TYR A 75 2.17 -16.33 2.90
CA TYR A 75 3.16 -17.26 3.42
C TYR A 75 4.10 -17.75 2.31
N GLU A 76 5.32 -18.12 2.71
CA GLU A 76 6.30 -18.82 1.88
C GLU A 76 6.57 -20.19 2.53
N ASP A 77 6.51 -21.26 1.75
CA ASP A 77 6.93 -22.59 2.17
C ASP A 77 8.44 -22.76 1.90
N SER A 78 9.16 -23.34 2.85
CA SER A 78 10.59 -23.64 2.68
C SER A 78 10.88 -25.09 3.07
N SER A 79 11.96 -25.66 2.54
CA SER A 79 12.41 -26.99 2.89
C SER A 79 13.91 -26.99 3.17
N ASP A 80 14.33 -27.65 4.26
CA ASP A 80 15.74 -27.85 4.56
C ASP A 80 16.34 -29.04 3.79
N ALA A 81 17.64 -29.26 3.92
CA ALA A 81 18.36 -30.33 3.22
C ALA A 81 17.93 -31.73 3.72
N GLU A 82 17.38 -31.80 4.93
CA GLU A 82 16.84 -33.00 5.57
C GLU A 82 15.37 -33.28 5.20
N GLY A 83 14.72 -32.40 4.44
CA GLY A 83 13.36 -32.54 3.94
C GLY A 83 12.27 -32.06 4.91
N HIS A 84 12.60 -31.35 5.99
CA HIS A 84 11.61 -30.71 6.83
C HIS A 84 11.06 -29.46 6.15
N THR A 85 9.73 -29.32 6.18
CA THR A 85 9.04 -28.16 5.63
C THR A 85 8.71 -27.15 6.72
N SER A 86 8.98 -25.87 6.49
CA SER A 86 8.47 -24.76 7.30
C SER A 86 7.53 -23.88 6.48
N ARG A 87 6.65 -23.16 7.17
CA ARG A 87 5.80 -22.13 6.58
C ARG A 87 5.94 -20.85 7.37
N ASP A 88 6.37 -19.78 6.70
CA ASP A 88 6.59 -18.48 7.32
C ASP A 88 5.54 -17.48 6.84
N TYR A 89 4.79 -16.90 7.79
CA TYR A 89 3.75 -15.92 7.50
C TYR A 89 4.29 -14.49 7.63
N THR A 90 3.99 -13.66 6.65
CA THR A 90 4.26 -12.22 6.66
C THR A 90 2.96 -11.44 6.59
N HIS A 91 2.82 -10.41 7.43
CA HIS A 91 1.62 -9.57 7.48
C HIS A 91 1.96 -8.10 7.25
N PHE A 92 1.05 -7.39 6.58
CA PHE A 92 1.12 -5.96 6.29
C PHE A 92 -0.18 -5.26 6.67
N SER A 93 -0.07 -4.00 7.07
CA SER A 93 -1.19 -3.07 7.08
C SER A 93 -1.11 -2.25 5.80
N CYS A 94 -2.22 -2.18 5.07
CA CYS A 94 -2.29 -1.63 3.73
C CYS A 94 -3.43 -0.61 3.61
N THR A 95 -3.26 0.36 2.71
CA THR A 95 -4.33 1.24 2.24
C THR A 95 -4.19 1.41 0.74
N VAL A 96 -5.28 1.22 0.01
CA VAL A 96 -5.39 1.64 -1.39
C VAL A 96 -6.27 2.86 -1.53
N VAL A 97 -5.85 3.77 -2.40
CA VAL A 97 -6.60 4.95 -2.81
C VAL A 97 -6.52 5.11 -4.33
N PRO A 98 -7.55 5.67 -4.99
CA PRO A 98 -7.47 5.97 -6.41
C PRO A 98 -6.47 7.11 -6.65
N THR A 99 -5.80 7.08 -7.80
CA THR A 99 -5.02 8.20 -8.32
C THR A 99 -5.82 8.99 -9.35
N VAL A 100 -5.45 10.26 -9.53
CA VAL A 100 -6.05 11.18 -10.51
C VAL A 100 -5.70 10.86 -11.97
N VAL A 101 -4.65 10.08 -12.20
CA VAL A 101 -4.16 9.65 -13.52
C VAL A 101 -3.85 8.16 -13.53
N SER A 102 -3.74 7.58 -14.72
CA SER A 102 -3.15 6.24 -14.85
C SER A 102 -1.63 6.34 -14.70
N CYS A 103 -1.09 5.71 -13.66
CA CYS A 103 0.31 5.71 -13.31
C CYS A 103 1.03 4.51 -13.96
N PRO A 104 2.21 4.74 -14.58
CA PRO A 104 3.16 3.67 -14.83
C PRO A 104 3.45 2.91 -13.54
N HIS A 105 3.81 1.63 -13.65
CA HIS A 105 4.21 0.86 -12.48
C HIS A 105 5.42 1.55 -11.81
N THR A 106 5.24 2.05 -10.59
CA THR A 106 6.30 2.67 -9.79
C THR A 106 6.24 2.15 -8.35
N SER A 107 7.38 1.73 -7.82
CA SER A 107 7.53 1.32 -6.41
C SER A 107 8.50 2.24 -5.68
N ILE A 108 8.16 2.64 -4.46
CA ILE A 108 8.99 3.46 -3.57
C ILE A 108 9.10 2.73 -2.23
N ALA A 109 10.31 2.48 -1.75
CA ALA A 109 10.54 1.71 -0.52
C ALA A 109 11.80 2.16 0.23
N PRO A 110 11.92 1.92 1.55
CA PRO A 110 13.16 2.14 2.27
C PRO A 110 14.29 1.22 1.77
N GLU A 111 15.52 1.73 1.79
CA GLU A 111 16.72 0.98 1.42
C GLU A 111 16.88 -0.29 2.26
N GLY A 112 17.35 -1.38 1.64
CA GLY A 112 17.58 -2.66 2.31
C GLY A 112 16.34 -3.52 2.59
N VAL A 113 15.12 -2.97 2.47
CA VAL A 113 13.86 -3.76 2.46
C VAL A 113 13.57 -4.33 1.06
N PHE A 114 14.40 -3.96 0.08
CA PHE A 114 14.19 -4.22 -1.32
C PHE A 114 15.18 -5.25 -1.85
N SER A 115 14.91 -6.53 -1.64
CA SER A 115 15.67 -7.58 -2.35
C SER A 115 14.82 -8.49 -3.25
N ARG A 116 13.48 -8.37 -3.22
CA ARG A 116 12.59 -9.20 -4.07
C ARG A 116 11.47 -8.49 -4.84
N LEU A 117 11.10 -7.24 -4.53
CA LEU A 117 9.99 -6.56 -5.25
C LEU A 117 10.40 -6.08 -6.67
N GLY A 118 11.43 -5.26 -6.84
CA GLY A 118 11.73 -4.70 -8.18
C GLY A 118 12.57 -5.57 -9.12
N ARG A 119 13.09 -6.72 -8.65
CA ARG A 119 13.88 -7.61 -9.52
C ARG A 119 13.02 -8.40 -10.52
N ALA A 120 11.72 -8.54 -10.24
CA ALA A 120 10.81 -9.35 -11.06
C ALA A 120 10.32 -8.64 -12.33
N LEU A 121 10.38 -7.31 -12.40
CA LEU A 121 9.82 -6.53 -13.52
C LEU A 121 10.86 -5.83 -14.41
N GLY A 122 12.15 -6.01 -14.14
CA GLY A 122 13.22 -5.45 -14.99
C GLY A 122 13.28 -3.92 -15.00
N PHE A 123 12.64 -3.25 -14.04
CA PHE A 123 12.68 -1.81 -13.91
C PHE A 123 14.00 -1.33 -13.31
N HIS A 124 14.42 -0.15 -13.74
CA HIS A 124 15.66 0.46 -13.28
C HIS A 124 15.43 1.25 -12.00
N ASP A 125 16.38 1.13 -11.07
CA ASP A 125 16.48 2.00 -9.91
C ASP A 125 16.74 3.44 -10.38
N ILE A 126 15.99 4.39 -9.85
CA ILE A 126 16.06 5.80 -10.22
C ILE A 126 16.88 6.54 -9.17
N GLU A 127 18.04 7.04 -9.58
CA GLU A 127 18.90 7.88 -8.75
C GLU A 127 18.47 9.35 -8.84
N PHE A 128 18.29 9.99 -7.69
CA PHE A 128 17.95 11.41 -7.58
C PHE A 128 19.18 12.25 -7.25
N GLU A 129 19.07 13.58 -7.32
CA GLU A 129 20.18 14.49 -7.00
C GLU A 129 20.55 14.49 -5.50
N SER A 130 19.63 14.05 -4.63
CA SER A 130 19.87 13.97 -3.19
C SER A 130 20.51 12.64 -2.80
N GLU A 131 21.79 12.66 -2.48
CA GLU A 131 22.49 11.46 -1.96
C GLU A 131 21.85 10.92 -0.66
N GLU A 132 21.33 11.80 0.19
CA GLU A 132 20.65 11.38 1.42
C GLU A 132 19.40 10.57 1.10
N PHE A 133 18.62 11.03 0.11
CA PHE A 133 17.43 10.33 -0.35
C PHE A 133 17.78 8.96 -0.93
N ASN A 134 18.75 8.88 -1.84
CA ASN A 134 19.13 7.62 -2.49
C ASN A 134 19.73 6.59 -1.52
N LYS A 135 20.30 7.04 -0.39
CA LYS A 135 20.76 6.16 0.70
C LYS A 135 19.62 5.65 1.59
N ALA A 136 18.52 6.38 1.67
CA ALA A 136 17.40 6.07 2.55
C ALA A 136 16.27 5.33 1.83
N MET A 137 16.07 5.59 0.54
CA MET A 137 14.93 5.15 -0.26
C MET A 137 15.38 4.61 -1.62
N LYS A 138 14.60 3.68 -2.17
CA LYS A 138 14.72 3.16 -3.52
C LYS A 138 13.46 3.40 -4.30
N VAL A 139 13.61 3.79 -5.56
CA VAL A 139 12.51 4.09 -6.46
C VAL A 139 12.74 3.31 -7.75
N ASN A 140 11.82 2.41 -8.09
CA ASN A 140 11.84 1.70 -9.37
C ASN A 140 10.61 2.12 -10.16
N SER A 141 10.76 2.29 -11.48
CA SER A 141 9.64 2.66 -12.33
C SER A 141 9.76 2.08 -13.73
N ALA A 142 8.62 1.73 -14.31
CA ALA A 142 8.49 1.44 -15.74
C ALA A 142 8.76 2.68 -16.62
N ASP A 143 8.55 3.87 -16.06
CA ASP A 143 8.85 5.15 -16.70
C ASP A 143 9.73 6.01 -15.75
N PRO A 144 11.04 6.14 -16.04
CA PRO A 144 11.94 7.00 -15.28
C PRO A 144 11.50 8.46 -15.20
N LYS A 145 10.92 9.00 -16.27
CA LYS A 145 10.47 10.40 -16.32
C LYS A 145 9.28 10.62 -15.40
N PHE A 146 8.34 9.67 -15.35
CA PHE A 146 7.25 9.69 -14.37
C PHE A 146 7.79 9.71 -12.94
N ALA A 147 8.76 8.84 -12.62
CA ALA A 147 9.34 8.79 -11.28
C ALA A 147 10.03 10.10 -10.89
N THR A 148 10.78 10.72 -11.81
CA THR A 148 11.41 12.03 -11.56
C THR A 148 10.39 13.14 -11.34
N TYR A 149 9.24 13.12 -12.03
CA TYR A 149 8.17 14.10 -11.80
C TYR A 149 7.37 13.84 -10.53
N LEU A 150 7.19 12.57 -10.14
CA LEU A 150 6.44 12.19 -8.94
C LEU A 150 7.23 12.50 -7.67
N VAL A 151 8.52 12.17 -7.68
CA VAL A 151 9.42 12.27 -6.53
C VAL A 151 10.23 13.57 -6.64
N ASP A 152 9.51 14.69 -6.54
CA ASP A 152 10.12 16.02 -6.49
C ASP A 152 10.78 16.29 -5.13
N ALA A 153 11.40 17.47 -4.97
CA ALA A 153 12.05 17.85 -3.71
C ALA A 153 11.13 17.80 -2.48
N ARG A 154 9.82 18.05 -2.67
CA ARG A 154 8.84 18.09 -1.58
C ARG A 154 8.42 16.67 -1.19
N MET A 155 8.20 15.81 -2.17
CA MET A 155 7.95 14.38 -1.97
C MET A 155 9.16 13.69 -1.34
N MET A 156 10.38 13.98 -1.81
CA MET A 156 11.62 13.44 -1.23
C MET A 156 11.73 13.78 0.26
N GLN A 157 11.51 15.04 0.63
CA GLN A 157 11.55 15.45 2.04
C GLN A 157 10.48 14.73 2.87
N TRP A 158 9.24 14.67 2.37
CA TRP A 158 8.17 13.99 3.09
C TRP A 158 8.45 12.50 3.30
N LEU A 159 9.02 11.81 2.30
CA LEU A 159 9.43 10.41 2.41
C LEU A 159 10.57 10.21 3.42
N LEU A 160 11.52 11.15 3.48
CA LEU A 160 12.61 11.14 4.47
C LEU A 160 12.09 11.37 5.90
N ASP A 161 11.04 12.17 6.07
CA ASP A 161 10.42 12.41 7.38
C ASP A 161 9.51 11.24 7.80
N ASN A 162 9.01 10.47 6.84
CA ASN A 162 8.07 9.36 7.04
C ASN A 162 8.67 7.99 6.65
N LYS A 163 9.87 7.69 7.15
CA LYS A 163 10.55 6.41 6.85
C LYS A 163 9.75 5.20 7.31
N GLY A 164 9.92 4.08 6.59
CA GLY A 164 9.31 2.79 6.93
C GLY A 164 8.00 2.50 6.21
N TRP A 165 7.52 3.41 5.37
CA TRP A 165 6.41 3.18 4.45
C TRP A 165 6.91 2.69 3.09
N HIS A 166 6.10 1.83 2.49
CA HIS A 166 6.23 1.39 1.12
C HIS A 166 5.06 1.92 0.31
N PHE A 167 5.34 2.28 -0.94
CA PHE A 167 4.32 2.73 -1.88
C PHE A 167 4.46 2.01 -3.21
N GLU A 168 3.35 1.65 -3.80
CA GLU A 168 3.26 1.18 -5.18
C GLU A 168 2.18 1.98 -5.91
N LEU A 169 2.50 2.44 -7.12
CA LEU A 169 1.56 3.06 -8.03
C LEU A 169 1.45 2.18 -9.27
N CYS A 170 0.22 1.86 -9.68
CA CYS A 170 -0.03 1.10 -10.89
C CYS A 170 -1.46 1.36 -11.38
N ASP A 171 -1.61 1.63 -12.67
CA ASP A 171 -2.88 2.08 -13.26
C ASP A 171 -3.46 3.25 -12.44
N ARG A 172 -4.73 3.19 -12.04
CA ARG A 172 -5.39 4.27 -11.29
C ARG A 172 -5.29 4.10 -9.78
N TRP A 173 -4.28 3.39 -9.27
CA TRP A 173 -4.20 3.04 -7.86
C TRP A 173 -2.85 3.39 -7.23
N LEU A 174 -2.93 3.86 -6.00
CA LEU A 174 -1.83 4.01 -5.06
C LEU A 174 -2.07 3.06 -3.89
N LEU A 175 -1.10 2.20 -3.61
CA LEU A 175 -1.02 1.37 -2.42
C LEU A 175 0.03 1.95 -1.49
N ALA A 176 -0.34 2.19 -0.23
CA ALA A 176 0.59 2.44 0.87
C ALA A 176 0.58 1.26 1.83
N TYR A 177 1.74 0.79 2.27
CA TYR A 177 1.80 -0.34 3.19
C TYR A 177 3.07 -0.35 4.05
N ARG A 178 3.02 -1.14 5.13
CA ARG A 178 4.16 -1.44 6.01
C ARG A 178 3.93 -2.77 6.72
N SER A 179 4.99 -3.38 7.23
CA SER A 179 4.87 -4.57 8.08
C SER A 179 3.87 -4.33 9.21
N ARG A 180 3.02 -5.33 9.47
CA ARG A 180 1.91 -5.20 10.43
C ARG A 180 2.47 -4.74 11.78
N THR A 181 1.95 -3.61 12.23
CA THR A 181 2.13 -3.16 13.61
C THR A 181 0.88 -3.55 14.40
N LYS A 182 0.93 -3.63 15.74
CA LYS A 182 -0.20 -4.10 16.57
C LYS A 182 -1.52 -3.46 16.11
N PRO A 183 -2.69 -4.14 16.23
CA PRO A 183 -3.95 -3.77 15.55
C PRO A 183 -4.49 -2.34 15.72
N LYS A 184 -3.89 -1.53 16.59
CA LYS A 184 -4.25 -0.13 16.86
C LYS A 184 -3.87 0.87 15.74
N LEU A 185 -3.31 0.43 14.61
CA LEU A 185 -2.57 1.30 13.68
C LEU A 185 -3.11 1.39 12.25
N ILE A 186 -4.33 0.92 11.97
CA ILE A 186 -4.94 1.10 10.64
C ILE A 186 -5.02 2.57 10.20
N TRP A 187 -5.15 3.50 11.17
CA TRP A 187 -5.15 4.93 10.87
C TRP A 187 -3.82 5.43 10.31
N GLY A 188 -2.69 4.89 10.78
CA GLY A 188 -1.38 5.31 10.29
C GLY A 188 -1.19 5.04 8.80
N VAL A 189 -1.71 3.90 8.31
CA VAL A 189 -1.61 3.57 6.88
C VAL A 189 -2.61 4.34 6.02
N ILE A 190 -3.76 4.71 6.58
CA ILE A 190 -4.71 5.62 5.95
C ILE A 190 -4.06 7.00 5.74
N GLU A 191 -3.48 7.57 6.80
CA GLU A 191 -2.83 8.88 6.72
C GLU A 191 -1.61 8.86 5.81
N ALA A 192 -0.80 7.80 5.82
CA ALA A 192 0.32 7.68 4.89
C ALA A 192 -0.11 7.71 3.41
N ALA A 193 -1.17 6.98 3.04
CA ALA A 193 -1.69 6.99 1.67
C ALA A 193 -2.28 8.35 1.29
N ARG A 194 -3.04 8.95 2.22
CA ARG A 194 -3.65 10.28 2.05
C ARG A 194 -2.59 11.37 1.89
N GLU A 195 -1.59 11.40 2.76
CA GLU A 195 -0.50 12.38 2.71
C GLU A 195 0.35 12.20 1.46
N PHE A 196 0.70 10.96 1.08
CA PHE A 196 1.38 10.71 -0.20
C PHE A 196 0.55 11.28 -1.36
N HIS A 197 -0.75 10.99 -1.40
CA HIS A 197 -1.65 11.49 -2.44
C HIS A 197 -1.67 13.03 -2.49
N GLN A 198 -1.62 13.71 -1.34
CA GLN A 198 -1.53 15.19 -1.27
C GLN A 198 -0.18 15.75 -1.74
N HIS A 199 0.87 14.93 -1.72
CA HIS A 199 2.19 15.30 -2.18
C HIS A 199 2.39 15.06 -3.68
N ILE A 200 1.50 14.31 -4.36
CA ILE A 200 1.58 14.09 -5.81
C ILE A 200 1.67 15.46 -6.54
N PRO A 201 2.76 15.74 -7.26
CA PRO A 201 2.94 17.03 -7.92
C PRO A 201 1.92 17.24 -9.05
N LYS A 202 1.40 18.47 -9.19
CA LYS A 202 0.39 18.81 -10.21
C LYS A 202 0.83 18.51 -11.65
N VAL A 203 2.14 18.57 -11.92
CA VAL A 203 2.71 18.23 -13.23
C VAL A 203 2.38 16.79 -13.66
N ILE A 204 2.17 15.88 -12.71
CA ILE A 204 1.71 14.51 -12.99
C ILE A 204 0.34 14.53 -13.66
N GLU A 205 -0.59 15.30 -13.12
CA GLU A 205 -1.92 15.45 -13.74
C GLU A 205 -1.83 16.09 -15.12
N GLU A 206 -1.01 17.13 -15.28
CA GLU A 206 -0.88 17.85 -16.55
C GLU A 206 -0.24 16.98 -17.65
N THR A 207 0.69 16.10 -17.26
CA THR A 207 1.47 15.29 -18.21
C THR A 207 0.79 13.96 -18.55
N TYR A 208 0.14 13.31 -17.58
CA TYR A 208 -0.35 11.92 -17.69
C TYR A 208 -1.88 11.78 -17.65
N ARG A 209 -2.64 12.88 -17.67
CA ARG A 209 -4.10 12.81 -17.85
C ARG A 209 -4.40 12.28 -19.26
N GLU A 210 -5.27 11.27 -19.35
CA GLU A 210 -5.65 10.64 -20.63
C GLU A 210 -6.05 11.70 -21.67
N GLY A 211 -5.28 11.82 -22.76
CA GLY A 211 -5.58 12.70 -23.90
C GLY A 211 -4.59 13.83 -24.22
N SER A 212 -3.32 13.76 -23.81
CA SER A 212 -2.24 14.61 -24.34
C SER A 212 -1.55 14.05 -25.58
#